data_AF-A0A1V9XCI8-F1
#
_entry.id   AF-A0A1V9XCI8-F1
#
_cell.length_a   1.000
_cell.length_b   1.000
_cell.length_c   1.000
_cell.angle_alpha   90.00
_cell.angle_beta   90.00
_cell.angle_gamma   90.00
#
_symmetry.space_group_name_H-M   'P 1'
#
loop_
_entity.id
_entity.type
_entity.pdbx_description
1 polymer ?
#
loop_
_entity_poly.entity_id
_entity_poly.type
_entity_poly.pdbx_seq_one_letter_code
_entity_poly.pdbx_strand_id
1 'polypeptide(L)' 'MAHVVQCLNKLDSGVEVKTCLVSRDEQNVLVVTYAELKRCIEAAFAEIYQK' A
#
# COMPACT_ATOMS: atom_id res chain seq x y z
N MET A 1 14.14 -1.08 -12.21
CA MET A 1 13.93 0.01 -11.22
C MET A 1 12.61 0.77 -11.39
N ALA A 2 11.99 0.84 -12.59
CA ALA A 2 10.78 1.63 -12.82
C ALA A 2 9.52 1.17 -12.05
N HIS A 3 9.37 -0.14 -11.80
CA HIS A 3 8.19 -0.69 -11.13
C HIS A 3 7.99 -0.13 -9.71
N VAL A 4 9.07 -0.04 -8.93
CA VAL A 4 9.01 0.47 -7.54
C VAL A 4 8.58 1.93 -7.54
N VAL A 5 9.20 2.77 -8.37
CA VAL A 5 8.86 4.19 -8.48
C VAL A 5 7.40 4.38 -8.91
N GLN A 6 6.93 3.59 -9.88
CA GLN A 6 5.54 3.66 -10.32
C GLN A 6 4.56 3.25 -9.20
N CYS A 7 4.86 2.21 -8.43
CA CYS A 7 4.06 1.81 -7.27
C CYS A 7 4.04 2.91 -6.20
N LEU A 8 5.18 3.54 -5.92
CA LEU A 8 5.26 4.65 -4.96
C LEU A 8 4.45 5.86 -5.45
N ASN A 9 4.49 6.20 -6.73
CA ASN A 9 3.68 7.29 -7.29
C ASN A 9 2.18 7.00 -7.17
N LYS A 10 1.76 5.75 -7.43
CA LYS A 10 0.35 5.33 -7.25
C LYS A 10 -0.07 5.37 -5.79
N LEU A 11 0.82 4.96 -4.89
CA LEU A 11 0.60 4.99 -3.45
C LEU A 11 0.43 6.43 -2.96
N ASP A 12 1.37 7.32 -3.31
CA ASP A 12 1.36 8.72 -2.90
C ASP A 12 0.13 9.47 -3.43
N SER A 13 -0.25 9.23 -4.69
CA SER A 13 -1.48 9.78 -5.28
C SER A 13 -2.77 9.18 -4.73
N GLY A 14 -2.72 8.04 -4.02
CA GLY A 14 -3.88 7.41 -3.41
C GLY A 14 -4.95 6.98 -4.42
N VAL A 15 -4.56 6.42 -5.56
CA VAL A 15 -5.50 6.05 -6.63
C VAL A 15 -6.31 4.78 -6.32
N GLU A 16 -7.52 4.69 -6.88
CA GLU A 16 -8.44 3.54 -6.79
C GLU A 16 -7.98 2.31 -7.62
N VAL A 17 -6.72 2.30 -8.06
CA VAL A 17 -6.14 1.17 -8.80
C VAL A 17 -5.92 0.01 -7.82
N LYS A 18 -6.48 -1.15 -8.15
CA LYS A 18 -6.30 -2.38 -7.37
C LYS A 18 -4.92 -2.99 -7.60
N THR A 19 -4.36 -3.56 -6.55
CA THR A 19 -3.15 -4.36 -6.53
C THR A 19 -3.36 -5.60 -5.67
N CYS A 20 -2.61 -6.65 -5.95
CA CYS A 20 -2.66 -7.90 -5.19
C CYS A 20 -1.42 -8.00 -4.30
N LEU A 21 -1.63 -8.18 -3.00
CA LEU A 21 -0.59 -8.56 -2.06
C LEU A 21 -0.73 -10.06 -1.79
N VAL A 22 0.38 -10.77 -1.87
CA VAL A 22 0.40 -12.22 -1.64
C VAL A 22 1.22 -12.50 -0.41
N SER A 23 0.72 -13.36 0.47
CA SER A 23 1.49 -13.84 1.61
C SER A 23 2.72 -14.61 1.15
N ARG A 24 3.74 -14.68 2.01
CA ARG A 24 5.00 -15.38 1.68
C ARG A 24 4.80 -16.88 1.41
N ASP A 25 3.83 -17.48 2.09
CA ASP A 25 3.44 -18.89 1.91
C ASP A 25 2.53 -19.11 0.68
N GLU A 26 2.23 -18.04 -0.07
CA GLU A 26 1.37 -18.04 -1.27
C GLU A 26 -0.08 -18.48 -1.03
N GLN A 27 -0.49 -18.65 0.23
CA GLN A 27 -1.82 -19.17 0.58
C GLN A 27 -2.89 -18.08 0.61
N ASN A 28 -2.50 -16.82 0.82
CA ASN A 28 -3.43 -15.72 0.98
C ASN A 28 -3.16 -14.62 -0.05
N VAL A 29 -4.22 -14.19 -0.72
CA VAL A 29 -4.18 -13.05 -1.64
C VAL A 29 -5.11 -11.97 -1.11
N LEU A 30 -4.55 -10.80 -0.87
CA LEU A 30 -5.27 -9.61 -0.44
C LEU A 30 -5.35 -8.64 -1.62
N VAL A 31 -6.57 -8.37 -2.09
CA VAL A 31 -6.83 -7.39 -3.16
C VAL A 31 -7.21 -6.07 -2.53
N VAL A 32 -6.38 -5.04 -2.75
CA VAL A 32 -6.54 -3.71 -2.15
C VAL A 32 -6.24 -2.62 -3.17
N THR A 33 -6.75 -1.42 -2.94
CA THR A 33 -6.42 -0.22 -3.70
C THR A 33 -5.19 0.48 -3.12
N TYR A 34 -4.52 1.30 -3.94
CA TYR A 34 -3.48 2.19 -3.42
C TYR A 34 -4.05 3.25 -2.47
N ALA A 35 -5.32 3.64 -2.62
CA ALA A 35 -6.04 4.51 -1.69
C ALA A 35 -6.13 3.89 -0.28
N GLU A 36 -6.52 2.62 -0.17
CA GLU A 36 -6.55 1.89 1.11
C GLU A 36 -5.16 1.74 1.72
N LEU A 37 -4.16 1.40 0.91
CA LEU A 37 -2.77 1.28 1.37
C LEU A 37 -2.23 2.61 1.92
N LYS A 38 -2.51 3.73 1.25
CA LYS A 38 -2.11 5.06 1.72
C LYS A 38 -2.69 5.35 3.10
N ARG A 39 -3.99 5.11 3.30
CA ARG A 39 -4.65 5.30 4.61
C ARG A 39 -3.99 4.47 5.71
N CYS A 40 -3.69 3.20 5.44
CA CYS A 40 -3.03 2.33 6.41
C CYS A 40 -1.63 2.83 6.79
N ILE A 41 -0.85 3.30 5.82
CA ILE A 41 0.51 3.83 6.06
C ILE A 41 0.46 5.14 6.84
N GLU A 42 -0.45 6.05 6.48
CA GLU A 42 -0.64 7.32 7.20
C GLU A 42 -1.05 7.08 8.65
N ALA A 43 -1.98 6.14 8.89
CA ALA A 43 -2.39 5.75 10.24
C ALA A 43 -1.22 5.16 11.05
N ALA A 44 -0.50 4.19 10.48
CA ALA A 44 0.65 3.58 11.15
C ALA A 44 1.78 4.58 11.43
N PHE A 45 2.01 5.53 10.52
CA PHE A 45 2.98 6.60 10.73
C PHE A 45 2.54 7.55 11.85
N ALA A 46 1.26 7.95 11.86
CA ALA A 46 0.70 8.78 12.93
C ALA A 46 0.80 8.12 14.31
N GLU A 47 0.57 6.80 14.41
CA GLU A 47 0.71 6.04 15.65
C GLU A 47 2.13 6.07 16.23
N ILE A 48 3.15 6.14 15.37
CA ILE A 48 4.57 6.21 15.78
C ILE A 48 4.96 7.66 16.06
N TYR A 49 4.48 8.61 15.27
CA TYR A 49 4.87 10.02 15.38
C TYR A 49 4.17 10.78 16.52
N GLN A 50 2.96 10.38 16.91
CA GLN A 50 2.19 11.00 18.00
C GLN A 50 2.41 10.34 19.38
N LYS A 51 3.27 9.32 19.46
CA LYS A 51 3.77 8.75 20.72
C LYS A 51 5.12 9.34 21.09
#